data_AF-A0A7Z2SID0-F1
#
_entry.id   AF-A0A7Z2SID0-F1
#
_cell.length_a   1.000
_cell.length_b   1.000
_cell.length_c   1.000
_cell.angle_alpha   90.00
_cell.angle_beta   90.00
_cell.angle_gamma   90.00
#
_symmetry.space_group_name_H-M   'P 1'
#
loop_
_entity.id
_entity.type
_entity.pdbx_description
1 polymer ?
#
loop_
_entity_poly.entity_id
_entity_poly.type
_entity_poly.pdbx_seq_one_letter_code
_entity_poly.pdbx_strand_id
1 'polypeptide(L)'
;MFGWFKSERRERRKKVRQDRKRLEVKARRFLKSYLEADEARKPEFYRAVEDISKRCRPPDLDFSQPDLNDRQIAEATSKAAMRMVLERENRRVGDFLTDACATVAVAYHRAAGIYEADADMQELGTAAVHLLTMATSYTNAQKE
;
A
#
# COMPACT_ATOMS: atom_id res chain seq x y z
N MET A 1 -12.87 -28.94 -10.57
CA MET A 1 -12.08 -27.70 -10.73
C MET A 1 -12.85 -26.39 -10.49
N PHE A 2 -14.17 -26.29 -10.70
CA PHE A 2 -14.93 -25.03 -10.47
C PHE A 2 -15.09 -24.58 -9.00
N GLY A 3 -14.92 -25.47 -8.02
CA GLY A 3 -15.04 -25.14 -6.60
C GLY A 3 -13.91 -24.27 -6.05
N TRP A 4 -12.68 -24.47 -6.55
CA TRP A 4 -11.48 -23.76 -6.09
C TRP A 4 -11.47 -22.29 -6.53
N PHE A 5 -11.91 -22.00 -7.76
CA PHE A 5 -12.06 -20.61 -8.22
C PHE A 5 -13.10 -19.84 -7.41
N LYS A 6 -14.19 -20.48 -6.96
CA LYS A 6 -15.20 -19.85 -6.10
C LYS A 6 -14.67 -19.56 -4.70
N SER A 7 -13.83 -20.43 -4.14
CA SER A 7 -13.21 -20.21 -2.82
C SER A 7 -12.17 -19.09 -2.87
N GLU A 8 -11.31 -19.05 -3.89
CA GLU A 8 -10.31 -18.00 -4.05
C GLU A 8 -10.97 -16.62 -4.24
N ARG A 9 -12.02 -16.53 -5.07
CA ARG A 9 -12.79 -15.28 -5.23
C ARG A 9 -13.42 -14.82 -3.92
N ARG A 10 -13.92 -15.75 -3.10
CA ARG A 10 -14.50 -15.45 -1.79
C ARG A 10 -13.43 -14.93 -0.82
N GLU A 11 -12.25 -15.52 -0.82
CA GLU A 11 -11.13 -15.07 0.00
C GLU A 11 -10.65 -13.67 -0.40
N ARG A 12 -10.50 -13.41 -1.71
CA ARG A 12 -10.17 -12.06 -2.20
C ARG A 12 -11.21 -11.04 -1.76
N ARG A 13 -12.51 -11.32 -1.93
CA ARG A 13 -13.58 -10.42 -1.43
C ARG A 13 -13.50 -10.19 0.08
N LYS A 14 -13.15 -11.21 0.86
CA LYS A 14 -12.97 -11.07 2.31
C LYS A 14 -11.80 -10.15 2.64
N LYS A 15 -10.66 -10.29 1.93
CA LYS A 15 -9.51 -9.38 2.06
C LYS A 15 -9.90 -7.94 1.72
N VAL A 16 -10.55 -7.72 0.58
CA VAL A 16 -11.00 -6.37 0.17
C VAL A 16 -11.91 -5.74 1.23
N ARG A 17 -12.85 -6.49 1.82
CA ARG A 17 -13.70 -5.95 2.91
C ARG A 17 -12.90 -5.58 4.15
N GLN A 18 -11.87 -6.35 4.50
CA GLN A 18 -11.00 -6.04 5.64
C GLN A 18 -10.17 -4.80 5.38
N ASP A 19 -9.61 -4.69 4.18
CA ASP A 19 -8.84 -3.52 3.73
C ASP A 19 -9.72 -2.28 3.72
N ARG A 20 -10.94 -2.39 3.21
CA ARG A 20 -11.90 -1.28 3.20
C ARG A 20 -12.16 -0.76 4.61
N LYS A 21 -12.41 -1.66 5.56
CA LYS A 21 -12.64 -1.30 6.97
C LYS A 21 -11.45 -0.61 7.63
N ARG A 22 -10.23 -1.04 7.32
CA ARG A 22 -9.02 -0.65 8.08
C ARG A 22 -8.19 0.44 7.41
N LEU A 23 -8.13 0.41 6.09
CA LEU A 23 -7.19 1.17 5.27
C LEU A 23 -7.87 2.29 4.48
N GLU A 24 -9.10 2.10 3.97
CA GLU A 24 -9.72 3.03 3.00
C GLU A 24 -9.73 4.47 3.52
N VAL A 25 -10.32 4.71 4.69
CA VAL A 25 -10.45 6.06 5.26
C VAL A 25 -9.10 6.73 5.49
N LYS A 26 -8.10 5.95 5.92
CA LYS A 26 -6.75 6.43 6.22
C LYS A 26 -5.98 6.79 4.95
N ALA A 27 -6.00 5.89 3.97
CA ALA A 27 -5.38 6.12 2.68
C ALA A 27 -6.02 7.29 1.93
N ARG A 28 -7.35 7.40 1.94
CA ARG A 28 -8.06 8.57 1.37
C ARG A 28 -7.65 9.87 2.06
N ARG A 29 -7.54 9.87 3.39
CA ARG A 29 -7.09 11.05 4.15
C ARG A 29 -5.67 11.44 3.79
N PHE A 30 -4.74 10.48 3.75
CA PHE A 30 -3.35 10.72 3.37
C PHE A 30 -3.23 11.33 1.98
N LEU A 31 -3.89 10.73 0.99
CA LEU A 31 -3.87 11.19 -0.39
C LEU A 31 -4.49 12.57 -0.54
N LYS A 32 -5.60 12.84 0.16
CA LYS A 32 -6.20 14.17 0.20
C LYS A 32 -5.22 15.20 0.78
N SER A 33 -4.61 14.90 1.93
CA SER A 33 -3.62 15.79 2.54
C SER A 33 -2.38 16.00 1.67
N TYR A 34 -1.98 15.00 0.87
CA TYR A 34 -0.91 15.14 -0.12
C TYR A 34 -1.30 16.10 -1.26
N LEU A 35 -2.51 15.98 -1.78
CA LEU A 35 -3.00 16.87 -2.85
C LEU A 35 -3.16 18.33 -2.38
N GLU A 36 -3.50 18.52 -1.10
CA GLU A 36 -3.61 19.84 -0.47
C GLU A 36 -2.26 20.40 0.01
N ALA A 37 -1.19 19.60 -0.02
CA ALA A 37 0.13 20.03 0.42
C ALA A 37 0.80 20.93 -0.63
N ASP A 38 1.48 21.97 -0.16
CA ASP A 38 2.38 22.77 -0.99
C ASP A 38 3.62 21.97 -1.42
N GLU A 39 4.35 22.50 -2.40
CA GLU A 39 5.57 21.86 -2.92
C GLU A 39 6.66 21.68 -1.86
N ALA A 40 6.70 22.52 -0.81
CA ALA A 40 7.67 22.40 0.26
C ALA A 40 7.39 21.20 1.19
N ARG A 41 6.10 20.83 1.34
CA ARG A 41 5.65 19.74 2.21
C ARG A 41 5.53 18.39 1.50
N LYS A 42 5.32 18.35 0.19
CA LYS A 42 5.28 17.08 -0.59
C LYS A 42 6.47 16.14 -0.35
N PRO A 43 7.73 16.62 -0.19
CA PRO A 43 8.86 15.77 0.18
C PRO A 43 8.64 14.93 1.45
N GLU A 44 7.89 15.41 2.44
CA GLU A 44 7.61 14.65 3.66
C GLU A 44 6.74 13.42 3.38
N PHE A 45 5.76 13.55 2.48
CA PHE A 45 4.92 12.45 2.03
C PHE A 45 5.73 11.40 1.27
N TYR A 46 6.60 11.84 0.36
CA TYR A 46 7.47 10.95 -0.40
C TYR A 46 8.40 10.17 0.52
N ARG A 47 9.09 10.84 1.44
CA ARG A 47 10.00 10.18 2.40
C ARG A 47 9.25 9.16 3.26
N ALA A 48 8.08 9.51 3.79
CA ALA A 48 7.30 8.60 4.61
C ALA A 48 6.86 7.35 3.85
N VAL A 49 6.31 7.51 2.64
CA VAL A 49 5.85 6.40 1.80
C VAL A 49 7.01 5.49 1.39
N GLU A 50 8.13 6.06 0.97
CA GLU A 50 9.33 5.32 0.57
C GLU A 50 9.97 4.58 1.74
N ASP A 51 10.12 5.24 2.90
CA ASP A 51 10.71 4.62 4.10
C ASP A 51 9.87 3.44 4.59
N ILE A 52 8.54 3.60 4.62
CA ILE A 52 7.62 2.53 5.00
C ILE A 52 7.70 1.39 3.97
N SER A 53 7.68 1.73 2.68
CA SER A 53 7.80 0.75 1.59
C SER A 53 9.07 -0.11 1.75
N LYS A 54 10.23 0.51 1.98
CA LYS A 54 11.50 -0.19 2.22
C LYS A 54 11.45 -1.10 3.45
N ARG A 55 10.88 -0.62 4.56
CA ARG A 55 10.76 -1.42 5.81
C ARG A 55 9.80 -2.61 5.66
N CYS A 56 8.79 -2.47 4.81
CA CYS A 56 7.79 -3.52 4.58
C CYS A 56 8.24 -4.55 3.53
N ARG A 57 9.27 -4.22 2.74
CA ARG A 57 9.82 -5.12 1.72
C ARG A 57 10.42 -6.34 2.42
N PRO A 58 10.05 -7.57 2.03
CA PRO A 58 10.59 -8.75 2.68
C PRO A 58 12.11 -8.85 2.48
N PRO A 59 12.90 -9.06 3.55
CA PRO A 59 14.37 -9.00 3.50
C PRO A 59 15.01 -10.15 2.73
N ASP A 60 14.31 -11.28 2.61
CA ASP A 60 14.83 -12.53 2.06
C ASP A 60 14.55 -12.69 0.55
N LEU A 61 13.97 -11.67 -0.10
CA LEU A 61 13.64 -11.73 -1.52
C LEU A 61 14.78 -11.15 -2.34
N ASP A 62 15.65 -12.03 -2.79
CA ASP A 62 16.67 -11.73 -3.78
C ASP A 62 16.00 -11.54 -5.15
N PHE A 63 16.06 -10.34 -5.73
CA PHE A 63 15.47 -9.98 -7.04
C PHE A 63 16.11 -10.73 -8.22
N SER A 64 17.10 -11.56 -7.94
CA SER A 64 17.77 -12.44 -8.90
C SER A 64 17.12 -13.84 -9.02
N GLN A 65 16.12 -14.16 -8.19
CA GLN A 65 15.37 -15.42 -8.25
C GLN A 65 14.15 -15.27 -9.19
N PRO A 66 14.13 -15.92 -10.37
CA PRO A 66 13.07 -15.75 -11.38
C PRO A 66 11.70 -16.34 -10.97
N ASP A 67 11.64 -17.12 -9.88
CA ASP A 67 10.43 -17.84 -9.46
C ASP A 67 9.57 -17.09 -8.43
N LEU A 68 10.04 -15.93 -7.93
CA LEU A 68 9.25 -15.10 -7.02
C LEU A 68 8.30 -14.21 -7.81
N ASN A 69 7.02 -14.60 -7.83
CA ASN A 69 5.97 -13.85 -8.50
C ASN A 69 5.85 -12.45 -7.85
N ASP A 70 6.04 -11.37 -8.62
CA ASP A 70 5.88 -9.97 -8.19
C ASP A 70 4.59 -9.75 -7.37
N ARG A 71 3.54 -10.49 -7.71
CA ARG A 71 2.27 -10.51 -6.98
C ARG A 71 2.43 -10.93 -5.52
N GLN A 72 3.22 -11.97 -5.24
CA GLN A 72 3.46 -12.47 -3.89
C GLN A 72 4.30 -11.49 -3.07
N ILE A 73 5.30 -10.85 -3.70
CA ILE A 73 6.11 -9.80 -3.07
C ILE A 73 5.23 -8.62 -2.68
N ALA A 74 4.38 -8.18 -3.60
CA ALA A 74 3.44 -7.10 -3.35
C ALA A 74 2.44 -7.49 -2.24
N GLU A 75 1.89 -8.70 -2.26
CA GLU A 75 0.99 -9.14 -1.20
C GLU A 75 1.68 -9.22 0.18
N ALA A 76 2.92 -9.72 0.25
CA ALA A 76 3.69 -9.78 1.49
C ALA A 76 4.01 -8.38 2.02
N THR A 77 4.42 -7.47 1.15
CA THR A 77 4.72 -6.07 1.49
C THR A 77 3.48 -5.36 2.03
N SER A 78 2.33 -5.56 1.37
CA SER A 78 1.06 -5.01 1.87
C SER A 78 0.70 -5.56 3.25
N LYS A 79 0.85 -6.88 3.47
CA LYS A 79 0.58 -7.49 4.78
C LYS A 79 1.47 -6.90 5.87
N ALA A 80 2.75 -6.65 5.59
CA ALA A 80 3.65 -6.01 6.54
C ALA A 80 3.20 -4.58 6.87
N ALA A 81 2.86 -3.78 5.85
CA ALA A 81 2.34 -2.43 6.05
C ALA A 81 1.00 -2.42 6.82
N MET A 82 0.11 -3.39 6.56
CA MET A 82 -1.14 -3.54 7.30
C MET A 82 -0.90 -3.86 8.77
N ARG A 83 0.10 -4.70 9.12
CA ARG A 83 0.48 -4.94 10.52
C ARG A 83 0.93 -3.65 11.21
N MET A 84 1.74 -2.85 10.52
CA MET A 84 2.17 -1.54 11.01
C MET A 84 1.00 -0.56 11.25
N VAL A 85 -0.10 -0.68 10.49
CA VAL A 85 -1.35 0.07 10.78
C VAL A 85 -1.99 -0.45 12.06
N LEU A 86 -2.10 -1.77 12.23
CA LEU A 86 -2.74 -2.40 13.39
C LEU A 86 -1.99 -2.13 14.69
N GLU A 87 -0.66 -2.19 14.67
CA GLU A 87 0.19 -1.83 15.82
C GLU A 87 0.02 -0.37 16.25
N ARG A 88 -0.47 0.48 15.34
CA ARG A 88 -0.70 1.90 15.57
C ARG A 88 -2.17 2.26 15.75
N GLU A 89 -3.11 1.30 15.78
CA GLU A 89 -4.56 1.58 15.89
C GLU A 89 -4.93 2.35 17.18
N ASN A 90 -4.14 2.21 18.25
CA ASN A 90 -4.35 2.92 19.52
C ASN A 90 -3.73 4.33 19.56
N ARG A 91 -3.10 4.80 18.48
CA ARG A 91 -2.53 6.15 18.38
C ARG A 91 -3.61 7.16 18.00
N ARG A 92 -3.25 8.46 18.04
CA ARG A 92 -4.18 9.55 17.68
C ARG A 92 -4.77 9.33 16.29
N VAL A 93 -6.07 9.54 16.16
CA VAL A 93 -6.76 9.52 14.86
C VAL A 93 -6.13 10.56 13.94
N GLY A 94 -5.73 10.17 12.73
CA GLY A 94 -5.04 11.07 11.79
C GLY A 94 -3.54 11.15 12.01
N ASP A 95 -2.95 10.14 12.65
CA ASP A 95 -1.50 9.97 12.66
C ASP A 95 -0.98 9.80 11.23
N PHE A 96 -0.20 10.79 10.79
CA PHE A 96 0.37 10.87 9.44
C PHE A 96 1.09 9.58 9.03
N LEU A 97 1.86 8.97 9.94
CA LEU A 97 2.58 7.72 9.67
C LEU A 97 1.64 6.52 9.53
N THR A 98 0.58 6.45 10.34
CA THR A 98 -0.44 5.39 10.22
C THR A 98 -1.19 5.51 8.90
N ASP A 99 -1.52 6.73 8.49
CA ASP A 99 -2.18 7.02 7.22
C ASP A 99 -1.23 6.73 6.02
N ALA A 100 0.06 6.99 6.15
CA ALA A 100 1.09 6.57 5.20
C ALA A 100 1.21 5.04 5.11
N CYS A 101 1.20 4.33 6.24
CA CYS A 101 1.24 2.85 6.27
C CYS A 101 0.02 2.26 5.56
N ALA A 102 -1.16 2.84 5.79
CA ALA A 102 -2.38 2.42 5.10
C ALA A 102 -2.29 2.65 3.60
N THR A 103 -1.69 3.77 3.17
CA THR A 103 -1.46 4.08 1.76
C THR A 103 -0.50 3.08 1.11
N VAL A 104 0.61 2.74 1.76
CA VAL A 104 1.56 1.73 1.28
C VAL A 104 0.88 0.35 1.16
N ALA A 105 0.11 -0.07 2.17
CA ALA A 105 -0.65 -1.32 2.12
C ALA A 105 -1.61 -1.35 0.92
N VAL A 106 -2.35 -0.27 0.71
CA VAL A 106 -3.27 -0.14 -0.42
C VAL A 106 -2.54 -0.17 -1.77
N ALA A 107 -1.42 0.53 -1.91
CA ALA A 107 -0.61 0.51 -3.14
C ALA A 107 -0.14 -0.92 -3.50
N TYR A 108 0.37 -1.66 -2.52
CA TYR A 108 0.89 -3.00 -2.75
C TYR A 108 -0.20 -4.06 -2.94
N HIS A 109 -1.35 -3.98 -2.27
CA HIS A 109 -2.49 -4.85 -2.61
C HIS A 109 -3.07 -4.56 -4.01
N ARG A 110 -3.01 -3.29 -4.47
CA ARG A 110 -3.35 -2.96 -5.86
C ARG A 110 -2.38 -3.61 -6.85
N ALA A 111 -1.07 -3.57 -6.57
CA ALA A 111 -0.05 -4.22 -7.38
C ALA A 111 -0.20 -5.76 -7.38
N ALA A 112 -0.64 -6.34 -6.25
CA ALA A 112 -0.95 -7.76 -6.14
C ALA A 112 -2.29 -8.18 -6.79
N GLY A 113 -3.01 -7.28 -7.46
CA GLY A 113 -4.28 -7.57 -8.13
C GLY A 113 -5.42 -7.96 -7.17
N ILE A 114 -5.40 -7.46 -5.92
CA ILE A 114 -6.45 -7.76 -4.93
C ILE A 114 -7.74 -7.00 -5.22
N TYR A 115 -7.64 -5.78 -5.78
CA TYR A 115 -8.78 -4.88 -6.00
C TYR A 115 -9.44 -4.97 -7.38
N GLU A 116 -9.07 -5.94 -8.24
CA GLU A 116 -9.58 -6.06 -9.62
C GLU A 116 -11.12 -6.09 -9.75
N ALA A 117 -11.82 -6.50 -8.70
CA ALA A 117 -13.28 -6.64 -8.68
C ALA A 117 -13.99 -5.58 -7.80
N ASP A 118 -13.27 -4.61 -7.25
CA ASP A 118 -13.80 -3.54 -6.39
C ASP A 118 -13.30 -2.19 -6.92
N ALA A 119 -14.16 -1.50 -7.67
CA ALA A 119 -13.79 -0.30 -8.41
C ALA A 119 -13.28 0.83 -7.50
N ASP A 120 -13.94 1.06 -6.36
CA ASP A 120 -13.54 2.10 -5.40
C ASP A 120 -12.13 1.84 -4.86
N MET A 121 -11.86 0.61 -4.43
CA MET A 121 -10.55 0.23 -3.92
C MET A 121 -9.49 0.17 -5.02
N GLN A 122 -9.88 -0.14 -6.26
CA GLN A 122 -8.99 -0.12 -7.41
C GLN A 122 -8.54 1.31 -7.75
N GLU A 123 -9.45 2.27 -7.74
CA GLU A 123 -9.14 3.69 -7.96
C GLU A 123 -8.23 4.22 -6.86
N LEU A 124 -8.61 4.00 -5.59
CA LEU A 124 -7.79 4.38 -4.44
C LEU A 124 -6.39 3.76 -4.49
N GLY A 125 -6.34 2.46 -4.84
CA GLY A 125 -5.11 1.72 -5.06
C GLY A 125 -4.23 2.33 -6.14
N THR A 126 -4.83 2.78 -7.25
CA THR A 126 -4.09 3.38 -8.37
C THR A 126 -3.48 4.72 -7.97
N ALA A 127 -4.23 5.56 -7.24
CA ALA A 127 -3.69 6.80 -6.69
C ALA A 127 -2.54 6.55 -5.69
N ALA A 128 -2.69 5.53 -4.83
CA ALA A 128 -1.65 5.15 -3.89
C ALA A 128 -0.37 4.63 -4.58
N VAL A 129 -0.51 3.80 -5.63
CA VAL A 129 0.63 3.36 -6.46
C VAL A 129 1.31 4.56 -7.11
N HIS A 130 0.55 5.50 -7.67
CA HIS A 130 1.13 6.69 -8.29
C HIS A 130 1.98 7.50 -7.31
N LEU A 131 1.47 7.75 -6.10
CA LEU A 131 2.24 8.43 -5.05
C LEU A 131 3.50 7.65 -4.66
N LEU A 132 3.42 6.33 -4.53
CA LEU A 132 4.58 5.48 -4.26
C LEU A 132 5.64 5.58 -5.37
N THR A 133 5.24 5.55 -6.64
CA THR A 133 6.15 5.73 -7.77
C THR A 133 6.84 7.09 -7.71
N MET A 134 6.09 8.17 -7.48
CA MET A 134 6.67 9.51 -7.32
C MET A 134 7.65 9.56 -6.14
N ALA A 135 7.32 8.93 -5.02
CA ALA A 135 8.16 8.88 -3.84
C ALA A 135 9.51 8.18 -4.11
N THR A 136 9.47 7.05 -4.81
CA THR A 136 10.67 6.31 -5.21
C THR A 136 11.51 7.12 -6.20
N SER A 137 10.89 7.74 -7.22
CA SER A 137 11.60 8.60 -8.18
C SER A 137 12.28 9.79 -7.50
N TYR A 138 11.55 10.50 -6.62
CA TYR A 138 12.11 11.61 -5.85
C TYR A 138 13.31 11.18 -4.99
N THR A 139 13.19 10.05 -4.31
CA THR A 139 14.27 9.54 -3.43
C THR A 139 15.51 9.12 -4.21
N ASN A 140 15.34 8.56 -5.41
CA ASN A 140 16.46 8.20 -6.27
C ASN A 140 17.18 9.45 -6.81
N ALA A 141 16.42 10.46 -7.25
CA ALA A 141 16.98 11.73 -7.72
C ALA A 141 17.74 12.52 -6.64
N GLN A 142 17.51 12.24 -5.35
CA GLN A 142 18.24 12.85 -4.22
C GLN A 142 19.53 12.09 -3.86
N LYS A 143 19.74 10.90 -4.42
CA LYS A 143 20.95 10.07 -4.18
C LYS A 143 21.99 10.22 -5.29
N GLU A 144 21.59 10.75 -6.43
CA GLU A 144 22.45 11.14 -7.55
C GLU A 144 23.13 12.48 -7.25
#